data_AF-A0AA96Z8Y7-F1
#
_entry.id   AF-A0AA96Z8Y7-F1
#
_cell.length_a   1.000
_cell.length_b   1.000
_cell.length_c   1.000
_cell.angle_alpha   90.00
_cell.angle_beta   90.00
_cell.angle_gamma   90.00
#
_symmetry.space_group_name_H-M   'P 1'
#
loop_
_entity.id
_entity.type
_entity.pdbx_description
1 polymer ?
#
loop_
_entity_poly.entity_id
_entity_poly.type
_entity_poly.pdbx_seq_one_letter_code
_entity_poly.pdbx_strand_id
1 'polypeptide(L)'
;MKKLVPDPSLSLVASCATPSSMSFEDQLNHAADLLNCANATAYECGDSLHGQPRALAMASAHLIAQAQAVIEQALAGLQHLPITDPLREGT
;
A
#
# COMPACT_ATOMS: atom_id res chain seq x y z
N MET A 1 -33.89 -19.25 -14.98
CA MET A 1 -33.48 -19.37 -13.57
C MET A 1 -32.56 -18.20 -13.27
N LYS A 2 -33.02 -17.23 -12.46
CA LYS A 2 -32.27 -16.01 -12.14
C LYS A 2 -31.16 -16.40 -11.16
N LYS A 3 -29.96 -16.68 -11.66
CA LYS A 3 -28.79 -16.85 -10.79
C LYS A 3 -28.47 -15.48 -10.22
N LEU A 4 -28.92 -15.28 -8.98
CA LEU A 4 -28.58 -14.16 -8.13
C LEU A 4 -27.05 -14.17 -8.01
N VAL A 5 -26.40 -13.22 -8.68
CA VAL A 5 -24.99 -12.91 -8.43
C VAL A 5 -24.95 -12.34 -7.02
N PRO A 6 -24.17 -12.89 -6.08
CA PRO A 6 -23.96 -12.23 -4.81
C PRO A 6 -23.13 -10.98 -5.09
N ASP A 7 -23.68 -9.80 -4.82
CA ASP A 7 -22.88 -8.59 -4.72
C ASP A 7 -21.78 -8.86 -3.68
N PRO A 8 -20.48 -8.85 -4.04
CA PRO A 8 -19.45 -8.83 -3.03
C PRO A 8 -19.55 -7.46 -2.38
N SER A 9 -20.22 -7.41 -1.23
CA SER A 9 -20.18 -6.26 -0.34
C SER A 9 -18.72 -5.86 -0.17
N LEU A 10 -18.34 -4.73 -0.76
CA LEU A 10 -17.10 -3.99 -0.50
C LEU A 10 -17.13 -3.43 0.93
N SER A 11 -17.31 -4.31 1.92
CA SER A 11 -17.10 -4.00 3.32
C SER A 11 -15.65 -4.32 3.67
N LEU A 12 -14.72 -3.84 2.83
CA LEU A 12 -13.29 -3.81 3.14
C LEU A 12 -13.01 -2.67 4.14
N VAL A 13 -13.75 -2.69 5.25
CA VAL A 13 -13.60 -1.82 6.42
C VAL A 13 -13.98 -2.66 7.63
N ALA A 14 -13.39 -3.85 7.72
CA ALA A 14 -13.17 -4.47 9.01
C ALA A 14 -11.81 -3.98 9.51
N SER A 15 -11.74 -2.69 9.91
CA SER A 15 -10.68 -2.20 10.79
C SER A 15 -10.84 -2.91 12.13
N CYS A 16 -10.21 -4.07 12.29
CA CYS A 16 -10.09 -4.69 13.59
C CYS A 16 -8.92 -4.04 14.35
N ALA A 17 -9.27 -3.54 15.54
CA ALA A 17 -8.41 -2.92 16.55
C ALA A 17 -7.80 -1.57 16.17
N THR A 18 -8.38 -0.49 16.70
CA THR A 18 -7.74 0.82 16.82
C THR A 18 -6.85 0.84 18.08
N PRO A 19 -5.52 0.68 17.98
CA PRO A 19 -4.64 1.35 18.93
C PRO A 19 -4.58 2.83 18.53
N SER A 20 -4.82 3.72 19.49
CA SER A 20 -4.48 5.16 19.48
C SER A 20 -4.51 5.83 18.11
N SER A 21 -5.57 6.57 17.77
CA SER A 21 -5.76 7.33 16.51
C SER A 21 -4.44 7.85 15.89
N MET A 22 -3.76 6.99 15.12
CA MET A 22 -2.53 7.33 14.44
C MET A 22 -2.88 8.33 13.36
N SER A 23 -2.07 9.38 13.22
CA SER A 23 -2.26 10.30 12.10
C SER A 23 -2.16 9.53 10.79
N PHE A 24 -2.76 10.06 9.72
CA PHE A 24 -2.65 9.43 8.40
C PHE A 24 -1.19 9.26 7.98
N GLU A 25 -0.34 10.23 8.31
CA GLU A 25 1.11 10.17 8.09
C GLU A 25 1.76 9.03 8.88
N ASP A 26 1.42 8.87 10.16
CA ASP A 26 1.92 7.76 10.99
C ASP A 26 1.49 6.39 10.43
N GLN A 27 0.25 6.28 9.94
CA GLN A 27 -0.25 5.05 9.31
C GLN A 27 0.51 4.71 8.03
N LEU A 28 0.84 5.71 7.20
CA LEU A 28 1.64 5.52 5.99
C LEU A 28 3.09 5.14 6.32
N ASN A 29 3.71 5.79 7.30
CA ASN A 29 5.05 5.42 7.77
C ASN A 29 5.06 3.99 8.30
N HIS A 30 4.07 3.62 9.11
CA HIS A 30 3.95 2.26 9.61
C HIS A 30 3.76 1.24 8.47
N ALA A 31 2.94 1.56 7.46
CA ALA A 31 2.79 0.71 6.28
C ALA A 31 4.11 0.56 5.50
N ALA A 32 4.89 1.63 5.33
CA ALA A 32 6.20 1.58 4.68
C ALA A 32 7.19 0.69 5.44
N ASP A 33 7.21 0.77 6.78
CA ASP A 33 8.02 -0.09 7.65
C ASP A 33 7.62 -1.56 7.52
N LEU A 34 6.32 -1.86 7.49
CA LEU A 34 5.81 -3.22 7.28
C LEU A 34 6.22 -3.78 5.92
N LEU A 35 6.16 -2.97 4.86
CA LEU A 35 6.61 -3.37 3.53
C LEU A 35 8.12 -3.64 3.51
N ASN A 36 8.93 -2.81 4.17
CA ASN A 36 10.36 -3.08 4.31
C ASN A 36 10.66 -4.39 5.06
N CYS A 37 9.95 -4.64 6.16
CA CYS A 37 10.06 -5.90 6.91
C CYS A 37 9.68 -7.11 6.04
N ALA A 38 8.57 -7.00 5.30
CA ALA A 38 8.12 -8.06 4.39
C ALA A 38 9.14 -8.31 3.28
N ASN A 39 9.75 -7.26 2.74
CA ASN A 39 10.77 -7.36 1.71
C ASN A 39 12.01 -8.09 2.25
N ALA A 40 12.52 -7.67 3.41
CA ALA A 40 13.64 -8.34 4.08
C ALA A 40 13.33 -9.82 4.34
N THR A 41 12.12 -10.12 4.83
CA THR A 41 11.64 -11.50 5.04
C THR A 41 11.63 -12.29 3.73
N ALA A 42 11.17 -11.70 2.62
CA ALA A 42 11.14 -12.38 1.33
C ALA A 42 12.56 -12.69 0.80
N TYR A 43 13.51 -11.76 0.98
CA TYR A 43 14.92 -11.98 0.64
C TYR A 43 15.54 -13.08 1.51
N GLU A 44 15.37 -13.02 2.82
CA GLU A 44 15.88 -14.05 3.75
C GLU A 44 15.25 -15.43 3.47
N CYS A 45 13.95 -15.50 3.19
CA CYS A 45 13.30 -16.73 2.77
C CYS A 45 13.88 -17.26 1.45
N GLY A 46 14.15 -16.37 0.50
CA GLY A 46 14.69 -16.73 -0.81
C GLY A 46 16.14 -17.16 -0.80
N ASP A 47 16.93 -16.76 0.20
CA ASP A 47 18.38 -16.98 0.28
C ASP A 47 18.74 -18.47 0.36
N SER A 48 17.99 -19.24 1.16
CA SER A 48 18.19 -20.69 1.33
C SER A 48 17.44 -21.54 0.29
N LEU A 49 16.60 -20.94 -0.55
CA LEU A 49 15.76 -21.65 -1.52
C LEU A 49 16.41 -21.73 -2.91
N HIS A 50 15.98 -22.70 -3.73
CA HIS A 50 16.47 -22.88 -5.09
C HIS A 50 15.32 -23.21 -6.05
N GLY A 51 15.48 -22.87 -7.33
CA GLY A 51 14.47 -23.14 -8.35
C GLY A 51 13.17 -22.36 -8.15
N GLN A 52 12.03 -23.02 -8.39
CA GLN A 52 10.69 -22.42 -8.33
C GLN A 52 10.35 -21.72 -6.99
N PRO A 53 10.62 -22.28 -5.79
CA PRO A 53 10.30 -21.60 -4.53
C PRO A 53 11.11 -20.31 -4.33
N ARG A 54 12.37 -20.26 -4.79
CA ARG A 54 13.15 -19.01 -4.80
C ARG A 54 12.54 -17.99 -5.77
N ALA A 55 12.12 -18.43 -6.96
CA ALA A 55 11.46 -17.54 -7.92
C ALA A 55 10.18 -16.92 -7.34
N LEU A 56 9.40 -17.69 -6.58
CA LEU A 56 8.23 -17.19 -5.86
C LEU A 56 8.60 -16.17 -4.77
N ALA A 57 9.64 -16.42 -3.97
CA ALA A 57 10.12 -15.47 -2.96
C ALA A 57 10.56 -14.14 -3.60
N MET A 58 11.30 -14.21 -4.71
CA MET A 58 11.71 -13.02 -5.48
C MET A 58 10.52 -12.29 -6.12
N ALA A 59 9.50 -13.03 -6.58
CA ALA A 59 8.26 -12.42 -7.06
C ALA A 59 7.53 -11.67 -5.95
N SER A 60 7.47 -12.22 -4.73
CA SER A 60 6.92 -11.51 -3.56
C SER A 60 7.69 -10.23 -3.24
N ALA A 61 9.03 -10.28 -3.23
CA ALA A 61 9.86 -9.08 -3.03
C ALA A 61 9.58 -8.00 -4.09
N HIS A 62 9.40 -8.41 -5.35
CA HIS A 62 9.04 -7.50 -6.44
C HIS A 62 7.65 -6.87 -6.27
N LEU A 63 6.65 -7.65 -5.83
CA LEU A 63 5.31 -7.13 -5.54
C LEU A 63 5.32 -6.14 -4.37
N ILE A 64 6.13 -6.40 -3.34
CA ILE A 64 6.28 -5.51 -2.18
C ILE A 64 6.90 -4.17 -2.61
N ALA A 65 7.95 -4.21 -3.45
CA ALA A 65 8.56 -3.01 -4.00
C ALA A 65 7.57 -2.20 -4.87
N GLN A 66 6.73 -2.87 -5.66
CA GLN A 66 5.67 -2.20 -6.41
C GLN A 66 4.63 -1.55 -5.49
N ALA A 67 4.23 -2.22 -4.40
CA ALA A 67 3.30 -1.64 -3.43
C ALA A 67 3.87 -0.37 -2.78
N GLN A 68 5.17 -0.36 -2.44
CA GLN A 68 5.84 0.86 -1.95
C GLN A 68 5.78 2.00 -2.97
N ALA A 69 6.10 1.73 -4.24
CA ALA A 69 6.04 2.73 -5.30
C ALA A 69 4.63 3.30 -5.50
N VAL A 70 3.59 2.47 -5.37
CA VAL A 70 2.19 2.93 -5.44
C VAL A 70 1.84 3.86 -4.29
N ILE A 71 2.32 3.59 -3.07
CA ILE A 71 2.13 4.48 -1.91
C ILE A 71 2.81 5.83 -2.14
N GLU A 72 4.06 5.82 -2.61
CA GLU A 72 4.80 7.05 -2.92
C GLU A 72 4.11 7.89 -3.99
N GLN A 73 3.60 7.25 -5.05
CA GLN A 73 2.85 7.92 -6.12
C GLN A 73 1.54 8.51 -5.61
N ALA A 74 0.80 7.77 -4.77
CA ALA A 74 -0.42 8.26 -4.15
C ALA A 74 -0.15 9.49 -3.27
N LEU A 75 0.94 9.45 -2.50
CA LEU A 75 1.36 10.58 -1.66
C LEU A 75 1.78 11.79 -2.50
N ALA A 76 2.54 11.60 -3.57
CA ALA A 76 2.91 12.67 -4.49
C ALA A 76 1.67 13.34 -5.11
N GLY A 77 0.63 12.56 -5.43
CA GLY A 77 -0.65 13.09 -5.90
C GLY A 77 -1.37 13.96 -4.86
N LEU A 78 -1.24 13.65 -3.57
CA LEU A 78 -1.79 14.48 -2.49
C LEU A 78 -0.98 15.78 -2.28
N GLN A 79 0.34 15.74 -2.44
CA GLN A 79 1.22 16.90 -2.26
C GLN A 79 1.18 17.88 -3.43
N HIS A 80 0.83 17.43 -4.63
CA HIS A 80 0.73 18.29 -5.82
C HIS A 80 -0.63 18.97 -5.98
N LEU A 81 -1.53 18.92 -4.97
CA LEU A 81 -2.76 19.68 -5.03
C LEU A 81 -2.40 21.17 -5.20
N PRO A 82 -2.81 21.83 -6.30
CA PRO A 82 -2.52 23.25 -6.47
C PRO A 82 -3.18 23.96 -5.30
N ILE A 83 -2.38 24.72 -4.54
CA ILE A 83 -2.90 25.75 -3.65
C ILE A 83 -3.56 26.75 -4.59
N THR A 84 -4.83 26.54 -4.91
CA THR A 84 -5.69 27.53 -5.55
C THR A 84 -5.85 28.64 -4.53
N ASP A 85 -4.92 29.58 -4.57
CA ASP A 85 -5.01 30.87 -3.89
C ASP A 85 -6.12 31.65 -4.61
N PRO A 86 -7.32 31.85 -4.02
CA PRO A 86 -8.42 32.48 -4.74
C PRO A 86 -8.28 34.01 -4.87
N LEU A 87 -7.12 34.59 -4.55
CA LEU A 87 -6.95 36.03 -4.31
C LEU A 87 -5.91 36.70 -5.24
N ARG A 88 -5.68 36.18 -6.45
CA ARG A 88 -4.80 36.84 -7.44
C ARG A 88 -5.38 36.96 -8.84
N GLU A 89 -6.58 37.52 -8.95
CA GLU A 89 -6.97 38.30 -10.13
C GLU A 89 -7.46 39.67 -9.68
N GLY A 90 -6.55 40.63 -9.76
CA GLY A 90 -6.79 42.03 -9.49
C GLY A 90 -5.83 42.85 -10.32
N THR A 91 -6.20 43.11 -11.58
CA THR A 91 -5.85 44.28 -12.40
C THR A 91 -6.76 44.30 -13.62
#